data_AF-A0A3D9HWR2-F1
#
_entry.id   AF-A0A3D9HWR2-F1
#
_cell.length_a   1.000
_cell.length_b   1.000
_cell.length_c   1.000
_cell.angle_alpha   90.00
_cell.angle_beta   90.00
_cell.angle_gamma   90.00
#
_symmetry.space_group_name_H-M   'P 1'
#
loop_
_entity.id
_entity.type
_entity.pdbx_description
1 polymer ?
#
loop_
_entity_poly.entity_id
_entity_poly.type
_entity_poly.pdbx_seq_one_letter_code
_entity_poly.pdbx_strand_id
1 'polypeptide(L)'
;MSKGSVVADSKNFYQDLQAFTDFRKVADPELYHPVPDDWVVAVADIRKSTIAVQEGRYKDVNMVGACCITAVLNVIKGCEIPYVFGGDGATLIIPSDFVSAAREALIRTSAMSEEQFKLSLRIGFVPVEEIRRRGADAMVARFELSRGNPLAMFSGGGVELADQLVKEDDGRQGYQVMERAADGPPDLTGISCRWEPLKARNGRMLVLLVRAMAEGDPEQRSRVYRRIMEALQDILGEDARNASPVTDESLSFRWPPKGLAAEARATRGHQSYRRRYFKLLLESAIQWACNLLDLKAGDYRGHAYRQELKENSDFRRFDDMLRLVFDCSPAQVIQIRSMLEKERAEGQICFGTHESDEALMTCLVFSLAASEHVHFIDGADGGFWRAAIEFKRQLAEVSADAQER
;
A
#
# COMPACT_ATOMS: atom_id res chain seq x y z
N MET A 1 24.92 -38.26 16.03
CA MET A 1 25.50 -36.91 16.16
C MET A 1 25.08 -36.11 14.94
N SER A 2 23.99 -35.35 15.10
CA SER A 2 23.40 -34.53 14.04
C SER A 2 24.31 -33.35 13.75
N LYS A 3 24.77 -33.23 12.50
CA LYS A 3 25.48 -32.04 12.03
C LYS A 3 24.45 -30.91 11.95
N GLY A 4 24.69 -29.88 12.74
CA GLY A 4 23.89 -28.66 12.73
C GLY A 4 23.80 -28.09 11.32
N SER A 5 22.56 -27.97 10.84
CA SER A 5 22.21 -27.12 9.72
C SER A 5 22.55 -25.69 10.11
N VAL A 6 23.57 -25.13 9.47
CA VAL A 6 23.80 -23.69 9.46
C VAL A 6 22.59 -23.07 8.76
N VAL A 7 21.67 -22.49 9.52
CA VAL A 7 20.59 -21.66 8.97
C VAL A 7 21.31 -20.51 8.27
N ALA A 8 21.30 -20.52 6.93
CA ALA A 8 21.77 -19.38 6.15
C ALA A 8 21.02 -18.14 6.63
N ASP A 9 21.70 -17.00 6.73
CA ASP A 9 21.12 -15.75 7.21
C ASP A 9 19.95 -15.35 6.29
N SER A 10 18.72 -15.67 6.70
CA SER A 10 17.50 -15.52 5.91
C SER A 10 17.15 -14.05 5.68
N LYS A 11 17.83 -13.12 6.37
CA LYS A 11 17.57 -11.67 6.34
C LYS A 11 17.65 -11.06 4.95
N ASN A 12 18.56 -11.54 4.10
CA ASN A 12 18.72 -11.01 2.75
C ASN A 12 17.75 -11.63 1.73
N PHE A 13 16.88 -12.56 2.16
CA PHE A 13 15.94 -13.28 1.29
C PHE A 13 15.22 -12.35 0.30
N TYR A 14 14.60 -11.27 0.80
CA TYR A 14 13.84 -10.36 -0.06
C TYR A 14 14.73 -9.54 -1.01
N GLN A 15 15.91 -9.13 -0.55
CA GLN A 15 16.90 -8.39 -1.34
C GLN A 15 17.47 -9.25 -2.48
N ASP A 16 17.59 -10.56 -2.27
CA ASP A 16 18.13 -11.51 -3.23
C ASP A 16 17.11 -11.95 -4.29
N LEU A 17 15.82 -11.60 -4.12
CA LEU A 17 14.81 -11.89 -5.13
C LEU A 17 15.06 -11.11 -6.42
N GLN A 18 14.98 -11.82 -7.54
CA GLN A 18 15.02 -11.20 -8.86
C GLN A 18 13.79 -10.31 -9.04
N ALA A 19 14.02 -9.01 -9.24
CA ALA A 19 12.94 -8.08 -9.49
C ALA A 19 12.38 -8.22 -10.91
N PHE A 20 11.08 -7.96 -11.07
CA PHE A 20 10.42 -7.82 -12.37
C PHE A 20 9.83 -6.42 -12.51
N THR A 21 9.77 -5.91 -13.74
CA THR A 21 9.31 -4.53 -14.05
C THR A 21 8.02 -4.49 -14.86
N ASP A 22 7.63 -5.61 -15.48
CA ASP A 22 6.40 -5.72 -16.26
C ASP A 22 5.25 -6.22 -15.38
N PHE A 23 4.39 -5.29 -14.97
CA PHE A 23 3.24 -5.60 -14.11
C PHE A 23 2.29 -6.64 -14.73
N ARG A 24 2.27 -6.84 -16.06
CA ARG A 24 1.44 -7.88 -16.69
C ARG A 24 1.80 -9.29 -16.25
N LYS A 25 3.02 -9.48 -15.73
CA LYS A 25 3.48 -10.76 -15.18
C LYS A 25 3.10 -10.95 -13.72
N VAL A 26 2.49 -9.97 -13.05
CA VAL A 26 2.21 -10.04 -11.60
C VAL A 26 1.37 -11.24 -11.19
N ALA A 27 0.59 -11.82 -12.10
CA ALA A 27 -0.21 -13.02 -11.83
C ALA A 27 0.54 -14.33 -12.11
N ASP A 28 1.80 -14.29 -12.55
CA ASP A 28 2.63 -15.46 -12.82
C ASP A 28 3.09 -16.08 -11.49
N PRO A 29 2.66 -17.32 -11.15
CA PRO A 29 3.03 -17.95 -9.90
C PRO A 29 4.54 -18.18 -9.77
N GLU A 30 5.29 -18.28 -10.87
CA GLU A 30 6.74 -18.53 -10.83
C GLU A 30 7.54 -17.33 -10.26
N LEU A 31 6.94 -16.14 -10.21
CA LEU A 31 7.58 -14.95 -9.62
C LEU A 31 7.52 -14.92 -8.09
N TYR A 32 6.67 -15.74 -7.48
CA TYR A 32 6.39 -15.71 -6.05
C TYR A 32 7.20 -16.75 -5.31
N HIS A 33 7.92 -16.30 -4.29
CA HIS A 33 8.76 -17.15 -3.46
C HIS A 33 8.21 -17.21 -2.02
N PRO A 34 8.23 -18.39 -1.38
CA PRO A 34 7.80 -18.55 -0.01
C PRO A 34 8.74 -17.78 0.92
N VAL A 35 8.17 -16.96 1.80
CA VAL A 35 8.94 -16.24 2.81
C VAL A 35 9.54 -17.24 3.83
N PRO A 36 10.76 -17.05 4.35
CA PRO A 36 11.34 -17.95 5.35
C PRO A 36 10.46 -18.15 6.60
N ASP A 37 10.51 -19.35 7.21
CA ASP A 37 9.68 -19.71 8.38
C ASP A 37 9.95 -18.82 9.61
N ASP A 38 11.17 -18.30 9.73
CA ASP A 38 11.65 -17.45 10.82
C ASP A 38 11.24 -15.98 10.68
N TRP A 39 10.35 -15.66 9.73
CA TRP A 39 9.78 -14.34 9.53
C TRP A 39 8.37 -14.24 10.11
N VAL A 40 7.90 -13.00 10.27
CA VAL A 40 6.64 -12.66 10.91
C VAL A 40 5.90 -11.64 10.04
N VAL A 41 4.61 -11.87 9.80
CA VAL A 41 3.72 -10.89 9.16
C VAL A 41 3.26 -9.90 10.22
N ALA A 42 3.64 -8.64 10.06
CA ALA A 42 3.19 -7.51 10.88
C ALA A 42 2.04 -6.78 10.17
N VAL A 43 0.91 -6.64 10.87
CA VAL A 43 -0.30 -5.97 10.36
C VAL A 43 -0.56 -4.74 11.21
N ALA A 44 -0.78 -3.60 10.56
CA ALA A 44 -1.26 -2.38 11.18
C ALA A 44 -2.50 -1.87 10.42
N ASP A 45 -3.63 -1.69 11.12
CA ASP A 45 -4.95 -1.41 10.54
C ASP A 45 -5.67 -0.36 11.40
N ILE A 46 -6.21 0.70 10.79
CA ILE A 46 -6.98 1.72 11.52
C ILE A 46 -8.38 1.17 11.82
N ARG A 47 -8.70 1.03 13.11
CA ARG A 47 -10.03 0.59 13.55
C ARG A 47 -11.08 1.60 13.12
N LYS A 48 -12.14 1.12 12.46
CA LYS A 48 -13.27 1.94 11.99
C LYS A 48 -12.83 3.12 11.09
N SER A 49 -11.75 2.94 10.31
CA SER A 49 -11.27 3.89 9.29
C SER A 49 -12.41 4.46 8.44
N THR A 50 -13.38 3.62 8.08
CA THR A 50 -14.64 3.95 7.41
C THR A 50 -15.32 5.25 7.91
N ILE A 51 -15.40 5.44 9.23
CA ILE A 51 -16.09 6.60 9.81
C ILE A 51 -15.28 7.87 9.54
N ALA A 52 -13.97 7.81 9.79
CA ALA A 52 -13.07 8.93 9.52
C ALA A 52 -13.04 9.30 8.02
N VAL A 53 -13.11 8.30 7.14
CA VAL A 53 -13.22 8.49 5.69
C VAL A 53 -14.52 9.24 5.34
N GLN A 54 -15.66 8.83 5.89
CA GLN A 54 -16.95 9.49 5.68
C GLN A 54 -16.99 10.94 6.21
N GLU A 55 -16.21 11.24 7.26
CA GLU A 55 -16.03 12.59 7.80
C GLU A 55 -15.06 13.47 6.98
N GLY A 56 -14.60 12.99 5.82
CA GLY A 56 -13.67 13.72 4.96
C GLY A 56 -12.22 13.71 5.46
N ARG A 57 -11.88 12.83 6.41
CA ARG A 57 -10.55 12.73 7.03
C ARG A 57 -9.63 11.72 6.35
N TYR A 58 -9.88 11.42 5.08
CA TYR A 58 -9.13 10.40 4.33
C TYR A 58 -7.62 10.66 4.28
N LYS A 59 -7.19 11.93 4.19
CA LYS A 59 -5.77 12.28 4.25
C LYS A 59 -5.11 11.94 5.59
N ASP A 60 -5.83 12.09 6.70
CA ASP A 60 -5.33 11.69 8.01
C ASP A 60 -5.18 10.16 8.08
N VAL A 61 -6.16 9.42 7.54
CA VAL A 61 -6.14 7.95 7.45
C VAL A 61 -4.93 7.46 6.66
N ASN A 62 -4.73 7.97 5.44
CA ASN A 62 -3.58 7.58 4.59
C ASN A 62 -2.24 7.96 5.21
N MET A 63 -2.16 9.15 5.83
CA MET A 63 -0.95 9.59 6.53
C MET A 63 -0.59 8.60 7.65
N VAL A 64 -1.56 8.20 8.47
CA VAL A 64 -1.32 7.23 9.56
C VAL A 64 -0.92 5.86 9.01
N GLY A 65 -1.56 5.37 7.94
CA GLY A 65 -1.15 4.10 7.30
C GLY A 65 0.30 4.14 6.79
N ALA A 66 0.72 5.25 6.16
CA ALA A 66 2.10 5.42 5.72
C ALA A 66 3.09 5.61 6.88
N CYS A 67 2.65 6.20 8.01
CA CYS A 67 3.46 6.28 9.22
C CYS A 67 3.82 4.88 9.73
N CYS A 68 2.93 3.89 9.64
CA CYS A 68 3.22 2.52 10.06
C CYS A 68 4.38 1.91 9.26
N ILE A 69 4.38 2.08 7.94
CA ILE A 69 5.47 1.61 7.06
C ILE A 69 6.77 2.34 7.43
N THR A 70 6.72 3.67 7.47
CA THR A 70 7.89 4.52 7.74
C THR A 70 8.55 4.18 9.08
N ALA A 71 7.75 4.03 10.13
CA ALA A 71 8.23 3.73 11.47
C ALA A 71 8.97 2.39 11.54
N VAL A 72 8.48 1.37 10.83
CA VAL A 72 9.11 0.05 10.79
C VAL A 72 10.39 0.08 9.94
N LEU A 73 10.36 0.72 8.77
CA LEU A 73 11.54 0.83 7.91
C LEU A 73 12.69 1.58 8.59
N ASN A 74 12.41 2.63 9.37
CA ASN A 74 13.45 3.41 10.04
C ASN A 74 14.17 2.67 11.18
N VAL A 75 13.54 1.63 11.74
CA VAL A 75 14.17 0.80 12.79
C VAL A 75 14.87 -0.45 12.23
N ILE A 76 14.55 -0.86 11.00
CA ILE A 76 15.19 -1.99 10.32
C ILE A 76 16.37 -1.48 9.50
N LYS A 77 17.58 -1.79 9.96
CA LYS A 77 18.83 -1.34 9.32
C LYS A 77 19.53 -2.49 8.63
N GLY A 78 19.96 -2.26 7.39
CA GLY A 78 20.77 -3.23 6.63
C GLY A 78 19.99 -4.46 6.16
N CYS A 79 18.67 -4.37 6.07
CA CYS A 79 17.78 -5.43 5.59
C CYS A 79 16.63 -4.79 4.82
N GLU A 80 16.39 -5.23 3.58
CA GLU A 80 15.17 -4.87 2.87
C GLU A 80 14.04 -5.79 3.32
N ILE A 81 12.84 -5.23 3.52
CA ILE A 81 11.65 -6.00 3.88
C ILE A 81 10.50 -5.72 2.90
N PRO A 82 9.67 -6.71 2.58
CA PRO A 82 8.48 -6.51 1.79
C PRO A 82 7.38 -5.82 2.60
N TYR A 83 6.69 -4.87 1.98
CA TYR A 83 5.55 -4.17 2.55
C TYR A 83 4.53 -3.80 1.47
N VAL A 84 3.26 -3.68 1.90
CA VAL A 84 2.17 -3.15 1.08
C VAL A 84 1.39 -2.11 1.89
N PHE A 85 1.05 -1.02 1.22
CA PHE A 85 0.19 0.03 1.75
C PHE A 85 -1.28 -0.25 1.45
N GLY A 86 -2.11 -0.29 2.49
CA GLY A 86 -3.54 -0.58 2.40
C GLY A 86 -4.46 0.64 2.25
N GLY A 87 -3.92 1.87 2.33
CA GLY A 87 -4.72 3.09 2.47
C GLY A 87 -4.93 3.44 3.94
N ASP A 88 -5.64 2.59 4.68
CA ASP A 88 -5.93 2.76 6.11
C ASP A 88 -5.04 1.92 7.03
N GLY A 89 -3.93 1.43 6.50
CA GLY A 89 -3.04 0.52 7.19
C GLY A 89 -1.86 0.08 6.33
N ALA A 90 -1.14 -0.90 6.84
CA ALA A 90 0.02 -1.49 6.19
C ALA A 90 0.20 -2.94 6.62
N THR A 91 0.68 -3.77 5.69
CA THR A 91 1.20 -5.08 6.01
C THR A 91 2.68 -5.13 5.64
N LEU A 92 3.50 -5.67 6.53
CA LEU A 92 4.93 -5.87 6.35
C LEU A 92 5.28 -7.31 6.72
N ILE A 93 6.30 -7.89 6.09
CA ILE A 93 6.85 -9.19 6.53
C ILE A 93 8.28 -8.97 6.97
N ILE A 94 8.57 -9.31 8.23
CA ILE A 94 9.83 -8.92 8.89
C ILE A 94 10.56 -10.15 9.42
N PRO A 95 11.91 -10.19 9.34
CA PRO A 95 12.69 -11.19 10.04
C PRO A 95 12.42 -11.12 11.55
N SER A 96 12.38 -12.29 12.22
CA SER A 96 12.13 -12.38 13.67
C SER A 96 13.04 -11.49 14.52
N ASP A 97 14.30 -11.34 14.14
CA ASP A 97 15.29 -10.47 14.80
C ASP A 97 14.83 -9.01 14.95
N PHE A 98 14.01 -8.52 14.03
CA PHE A 98 13.53 -7.13 14.03
C PHE A 98 12.15 -6.96 14.67
N VAL A 99 11.46 -8.04 15.05
CA VAL A 99 10.09 -7.99 15.58
C VAL A 99 9.99 -7.10 16.80
N SER A 100 10.94 -7.17 17.73
CA SER A 100 10.91 -6.33 18.94
C SER A 100 10.99 -4.83 18.60
N ALA A 101 11.89 -4.45 17.69
CA ALA A 101 12.07 -3.06 17.28
C ALA A 101 10.86 -2.55 16.48
N ALA A 102 10.35 -3.36 15.54
CA ALA A 102 9.16 -3.04 14.76
C ALA A 102 7.92 -2.90 15.65
N ARG A 103 7.75 -3.78 16.65
CA ARG A 103 6.67 -3.72 17.64
C ARG A 103 6.71 -2.42 18.43
N GLU A 104 7.86 -2.04 18.95
CA GLU A 104 8.00 -0.76 19.66
C GLU A 104 7.69 0.44 18.76
N ALA A 105 8.19 0.45 17.52
CA ALA A 105 7.93 1.50 16.54
C ALA A 105 6.43 1.64 16.21
N LEU A 106 5.73 0.51 16.03
CA LEU A 106 4.28 0.51 15.80
C LEU A 106 3.49 0.95 17.04
N ILE A 107 3.89 0.56 18.26
CA ILE A 107 3.25 1.04 19.50
C ILE A 107 3.36 2.56 19.60
N ARG A 108 4.55 3.13 19.34
CA ARG A 108 4.74 4.61 19.31
C ARG A 108 3.89 5.27 18.24
N THR A 109 3.77 4.64 17.05
CA THR A 109 2.89 5.11 15.97
C THR A 109 1.43 5.07 16.36
N SER A 110 0.97 4.02 17.06
CA SER A 110 -0.38 3.92 17.60
C SER A 110 -0.69 5.02 18.61
N ALA A 111 0.22 5.26 19.56
CA ALA A 111 0.07 6.33 20.54
C ALA A 111 0.00 7.71 19.86
N MET A 112 0.87 7.97 18.87
CA MET A 112 0.86 9.20 18.08
C MET A 112 -0.44 9.37 17.29
N SER A 113 -0.92 8.29 16.64
CA SER A 113 -2.16 8.28 15.87
C SER A 113 -3.36 8.66 16.72
N GLU A 114 -3.46 8.10 17.92
CA GLU A 114 -4.53 8.42 18.87
C GLU A 114 -4.43 9.86 19.38
N GLU A 115 -3.23 10.30 19.76
CA GLU A 115 -3.02 11.65 20.31
C GLU A 115 -3.30 12.74 19.26
N GLN A 116 -2.71 12.60 18.07
CA GLN A 116 -2.67 13.64 17.03
C GLN A 116 -3.83 13.58 16.05
N PHE A 117 -4.32 12.37 15.75
CA PHE A 117 -5.33 12.13 14.72
C PHE A 117 -6.62 11.55 15.29
N LYS A 118 -6.70 11.14 16.56
CA LYS A 118 -7.90 10.49 17.11
C LYS A 118 -8.29 9.24 16.30
N LEU A 119 -7.27 8.52 15.82
CA LEU A 119 -7.43 7.31 15.03
C LEU A 119 -6.79 6.15 15.79
N SER A 120 -7.58 5.14 16.13
CA SER A 120 -7.13 3.98 16.89
C SER A 120 -6.52 2.95 15.94
N LEU A 121 -5.24 2.62 16.14
CA LEU A 121 -4.54 1.59 15.37
C LEU A 121 -4.69 0.22 16.06
N ARG A 122 -5.00 -0.79 15.26
CA ARG A 122 -4.84 -2.21 15.59
C ARG A 122 -3.48 -2.63 15.05
N ILE A 123 -2.67 -3.27 15.88
CA ILE A 123 -1.36 -3.82 15.50
C ILE A 123 -1.37 -5.29 15.86
N GLY A 124 -0.83 -6.13 14.98
CA GLY A 124 -0.59 -7.53 15.29
C GLY A 124 0.58 -8.12 14.52
N PHE A 125 1.03 -9.27 15.02
CA PHE A 125 2.17 -10.01 14.51
C PHE A 125 1.79 -11.49 14.45
N VAL A 126 1.90 -12.10 13.27
CA VAL A 126 1.57 -13.50 13.03
C VAL A 126 2.80 -14.20 12.42
N PRO A 127 3.37 -15.23 13.07
CA PRO A 127 4.48 -15.97 12.51
C PRO A 127 4.13 -16.62 11.17
N VAL A 128 5.06 -16.64 10.21
CA VAL A 128 4.86 -17.32 8.91
C VAL A 128 4.61 -18.81 9.11
N GLU A 129 5.31 -19.44 10.05
CA GLU A 129 5.06 -20.85 10.42
C GLU A 129 3.59 -21.09 10.83
N GLU A 130 2.97 -20.16 11.57
CA GLU A 130 1.58 -20.29 12.00
C GLU A 130 0.59 -20.15 10.84
N ILE A 131 0.89 -19.27 9.88
CA ILE A 131 0.13 -19.13 8.63
C ILE A 131 0.15 -20.46 7.86
N ARG A 132 1.33 -21.07 7.73
CA ARG A 132 1.52 -22.38 7.09
C ARG A 132 0.77 -23.50 7.79
N ARG A 133 0.80 -23.54 9.13
CA ARG A 133 0.03 -24.52 9.92
C ARG A 133 -1.47 -24.46 9.66
N ARG A 134 -1.98 -23.31 9.21
CA ARG A 134 -3.39 -23.08 8.88
C ARG A 134 -3.72 -23.27 7.40
N GLY A 135 -2.76 -23.72 6.59
CA GLY A 135 -2.98 -24.09 5.18
C GLY A 135 -2.86 -22.95 4.17
N ALA A 136 -2.40 -21.77 4.60
CA ALA A 136 -2.04 -20.67 3.70
C ALA A 136 -0.52 -20.50 3.66
N ASP A 137 0.00 -19.68 2.75
CA ASP A 137 1.42 -19.32 2.73
C ASP A 137 1.61 -17.81 2.50
N ALA A 138 2.67 -17.25 3.07
CA ALA A 138 3.10 -15.90 2.77
C ALA A 138 4.14 -15.96 1.64
N MET A 139 3.69 -15.71 0.41
CA MET A 139 4.54 -15.68 -0.78
C MET A 139 4.76 -14.24 -1.21
N VAL A 140 5.96 -13.92 -1.67
CA VAL A 140 6.31 -12.57 -2.12
C VAL A 140 7.05 -12.58 -3.46
N ALA A 141 6.72 -11.62 -4.30
CA ALA A 141 7.46 -11.26 -5.50
C ALA A 141 7.96 -9.81 -5.38
N ARG A 142 9.12 -9.51 -5.98
CA ARG A 142 9.73 -8.18 -5.95
C ARG A 142 9.45 -7.44 -7.26
N PHE A 143 8.61 -6.43 -7.21
CA PHE A 143 8.27 -5.58 -8.36
C PHE A 143 9.05 -4.28 -8.31
N GLU A 144 9.78 -3.93 -9.37
CA GLU A 144 10.58 -2.70 -9.41
C GLU A 144 9.85 -1.63 -10.23
N LEU A 145 9.40 -0.55 -9.56
CA LEU A 145 8.75 0.60 -10.20
C LEU A 145 9.72 1.36 -11.11
N SER A 146 10.89 1.64 -10.54
CA SER A 146 12.06 2.21 -11.19
C SER A 146 13.29 1.70 -10.44
N ARG A 147 14.47 1.92 -11.02
CA ARG A 147 15.73 1.47 -10.44
C ARG A 147 15.85 1.89 -8.97
N GLY A 148 15.95 0.92 -8.07
CA GLY A 148 16.13 1.16 -6.63
C GLY A 148 14.83 1.43 -5.86
N ASN A 149 13.65 1.32 -6.48
CA ASN A 149 12.35 1.44 -5.83
C ASN A 149 11.55 0.13 -5.92
N PRO A 150 11.96 -0.93 -5.19
CA PRO A 150 11.23 -2.19 -5.16
C PRO A 150 9.98 -2.09 -4.28
N LEU A 151 8.91 -2.76 -4.71
CA LEU A 151 7.68 -2.99 -3.98
C LEU A 151 7.37 -4.48 -3.92
N ALA A 152 6.75 -4.89 -2.84
CA ALA A 152 6.31 -6.27 -2.68
C ALA A 152 4.97 -6.48 -3.37
N MET A 153 4.83 -7.64 -4.01
CA MET A 153 3.55 -8.22 -4.41
C MET A 153 3.36 -9.49 -3.60
N PHE A 154 2.18 -9.70 -3.03
CA PHE A 154 1.90 -10.83 -2.16
C PHE A 154 0.96 -11.84 -2.81
N SER A 155 1.21 -13.12 -2.53
CA SER A 155 0.27 -14.19 -2.85
C SER A 155 0.32 -15.30 -1.79
N GLY A 156 -0.57 -16.29 -1.91
CA GLY A 156 -0.62 -17.50 -1.09
C GLY A 156 -1.67 -17.43 0.02
N GLY A 157 -2.42 -16.33 0.12
CA GLY A 157 -3.46 -16.13 1.12
C GLY A 157 -2.93 -15.81 2.53
N GLY A 158 -1.62 -15.88 2.74
CA GLY A 158 -1.03 -15.73 4.07
C GLY A 158 -1.16 -14.33 4.65
N VAL A 159 -1.04 -13.29 3.82
CA VAL A 159 -1.22 -11.89 4.26
C VAL A 159 -2.68 -11.61 4.63
N GLU A 160 -3.64 -12.10 3.84
CA GLU A 160 -5.07 -11.98 4.15
C GLU A 160 -5.42 -12.75 5.44
N LEU A 161 -4.91 -13.97 5.59
CA LEU A 161 -5.11 -14.76 6.80
C LEU A 161 -4.50 -14.07 8.03
N ALA A 162 -3.31 -13.48 7.92
CA ALA A 162 -2.69 -12.74 9.02
C ALA A 162 -3.55 -11.55 9.46
N ASP A 163 -4.08 -10.76 8.50
CA ASP A 163 -5.00 -9.66 8.78
C ASP A 163 -6.27 -10.17 9.49
N GLN A 164 -6.85 -11.28 9.03
CA GLN A 164 -8.01 -11.90 9.67
C GLN A 164 -7.71 -12.34 11.11
N LEU A 165 -6.62 -13.09 11.33
CA LEU A 165 -6.21 -13.57 12.66
C LEU A 165 -6.00 -12.40 13.62
N VAL A 166 -5.35 -11.33 13.16
CA VAL A 166 -5.16 -10.11 13.94
C VAL A 166 -6.48 -9.41 14.19
N LYS A 167 -7.46 -9.44 13.29
CA LYS A 167 -8.79 -8.80 13.49
C LYS A 167 -9.69 -9.56 14.46
N GLU A 168 -9.59 -10.89 14.46
CA GLU A 168 -10.39 -11.82 15.27
C GLU A 168 -9.81 -12.08 16.67
N ASP A 169 -8.50 -11.83 16.87
CA ASP A 169 -7.86 -12.04 18.17
C ASP A 169 -8.50 -11.19 19.28
N ASP A 170 -8.95 -11.86 20.33
CA ASP A 170 -9.55 -11.26 21.52
C ASP A 170 -8.52 -11.04 22.65
N GLY A 171 -7.25 -11.28 22.36
CA GLY A 171 -6.12 -11.20 23.27
C GLY A 171 -5.68 -12.57 23.80
N ARG A 172 -6.39 -13.66 23.50
CA ARG A 172 -6.03 -15.01 23.93
C ARG A 172 -5.03 -15.68 22.99
N GLN A 173 -5.11 -15.38 21.69
CA GLN A 173 -4.21 -15.97 20.70
C GLN A 173 -2.84 -15.28 20.71
N GLY A 174 -2.80 -14.01 21.16
CA GLY A 174 -1.56 -13.27 21.36
C GLY A 174 -0.95 -12.71 20.07
N TYR A 175 -1.74 -12.61 19.00
CA TYR A 175 -1.32 -11.99 17.74
C TYR A 175 -1.41 -10.46 17.84
N GLN A 176 -2.43 -9.92 18.52
CA GLN A 176 -2.61 -8.49 18.74
C GLN A 176 -1.67 -7.95 19.82
N VAL A 177 -1.13 -6.76 19.55
CA VAL A 177 -0.38 -6.00 20.54
C VAL A 177 -1.35 -5.21 21.42
N MET A 178 -1.46 -5.61 22.69
CA MET A 178 -2.34 -4.98 23.67
C MET A 178 -1.69 -3.81 24.41
N GLU A 179 -0.37 -3.68 24.32
CA GLU A 179 0.37 -2.55 24.89
C GLU A 179 0.01 -1.24 24.20
N ARG A 180 -0.27 -0.21 25.00
CA ARG A 180 -0.81 1.06 24.50
C ARG A 180 0.18 2.21 24.45
N ALA A 181 1.33 2.07 25.11
CA ALA A 181 2.29 3.16 25.21
C ALA A 181 3.71 2.64 25.27
N ALA A 182 4.55 3.23 24.42
CA ALA A 182 5.99 3.18 24.49
C ALA A 182 6.49 4.62 24.61
N ASP A 183 7.66 4.82 25.21
CA ASP A 183 8.18 6.16 25.44
C ASP A 183 8.62 6.83 24.14
N GLY A 184 8.23 8.09 23.98
CA GLY A 184 8.64 8.93 22.86
C GLY A 184 7.89 8.73 21.55
N PRO A 185 8.08 9.64 20.58
CA PRO A 185 7.46 9.56 19.27
C PRO A 185 8.13 8.50 18.38
N PRO A 186 7.41 7.99 17.35
CA PRO A 186 8.02 7.16 16.32
C PRO A 186 9.00 7.98 15.46
N ASP A 187 10.00 7.30 14.89
CA ASP A 187 10.85 7.90 13.84
C ASP A 187 10.13 7.83 12.50
N LEU A 188 9.67 8.99 12.04
CA LEU A 188 8.95 9.15 10.78
C LEU A 188 9.77 9.95 9.76
N THR A 189 11.10 9.89 9.86
CA THR A 189 11.99 10.47 8.86
C THR A 189 11.63 9.90 7.49
N GLY A 190 11.44 10.78 6.50
CA GLY A 190 11.12 10.43 5.12
C GLY A 190 9.64 10.51 4.73
N ILE A 191 8.70 10.58 5.68
CA ILE A 191 7.28 10.72 5.30
C ILE A 191 6.97 12.13 4.79
N SER A 192 6.21 12.24 3.70
CA SER A 192 5.72 13.52 3.19
C SER A 192 4.39 13.38 2.45
N CYS A 193 3.58 14.45 2.45
CA CYS A 193 2.34 14.48 1.67
C CYS A 193 1.98 15.92 1.29
N ARG A 194 2.76 16.52 0.38
CA ARG A 194 2.63 17.95 0.03
C ARG A 194 1.93 18.20 -1.31
N TRP A 195 1.65 17.16 -2.07
CA TRP A 195 0.92 17.28 -3.33
C TRP A 195 -0.59 17.44 -3.08
N GLU A 196 -1.23 18.20 -3.96
CA GLU A 196 -2.69 18.25 -3.98
C GLU A 196 -3.26 16.91 -4.50
N PRO A 197 -4.54 16.61 -4.24
CA PRO A 197 -5.21 15.50 -4.91
C PRO A 197 -5.03 15.58 -6.44
N LEU A 198 -4.78 14.44 -7.06
CA LEU A 198 -4.57 14.28 -8.48
C LEU A 198 -5.93 14.33 -9.16
N LYS A 199 -6.16 15.32 -10.01
CA LYS A 199 -7.43 15.47 -10.72
C LYS A 199 -7.50 14.54 -11.90
N ALA A 200 -8.67 13.93 -12.13
CA ALA A 200 -8.91 13.13 -13.33
C ALA A 200 -8.77 14.01 -14.59
N ARG A 201 -7.99 13.54 -15.55
CA ARG A 201 -7.82 14.15 -16.88
C ARG A 201 -8.84 13.61 -17.86
N ASN A 202 -9.11 12.31 -17.81
CA ASN A 202 -10.04 11.64 -18.72
C ASN A 202 -11.49 11.67 -18.22
N GLY A 203 -11.69 12.10 -16.97
CA GLY A 203 -12.99 12.44 -16.40
C GLY A 203 -13.31 11.69 -15.12
N ARG A 204 -12.75 10.48 -14.92
CA ARG A 204 -12.98 9.66 -13.72
C ARG A 204 -11.70 8.98 -13.25
N MET A 205 -11.41 9.06 -11.96
CA MET A 205 -10.51 8.13 -11.29
C MET A 205 -11.29 6.87 -10.93
N LEU A 206 -10.95 5.75 -11.57
CA LEU A 206 -11.54 4.44 -11.32
C LEU A 206 -10.63 3.63 -10.40
N VAL A 207 -11.15 3.30 -9.21
CA VAL A 207 -10.58 2.28 -8.34
C VAL A 207 -11.20 0.93 -8.66
N LEU A 208 -10.37 -0.09 -8.79
CA LEU A 208 -10.78 -1.44 -9.13
C LEU A 208 -10.13 -2.46 -8.19
N LEU A 209 -10.94 -3.38 -7.67
CA LEU A 209 -10.57 -4.56 -6.91
C LEU A 209 -11.02 -5.80 -7.69
N VAL A 210 -10.14 -6.76 -7.95
CA VAL A 210 -10.48 -8.03 -8.64
C VAL A 210 -9.82 -9.22 -7.98
N ARG A 211 -10.62 -10.18 -7.50
CA ARG A 211 -10.17 -11.49 -7.02
C ARG A 211 -10.68 -12.59 -7.96
N ALA A 212 -9.77 -13.43 -8.42
CA ALA A 212 -10.15 -14.64 -9.16
C ALA A 212 -10.60 -15.75 -8.19
N MET A 213 -11.67 -16.45 -8.53
CA MET A 213 -12.34 -17.45 -7.67
C MET A 213 -11.80 -18.89 -7.85
N ALA A 214 -10.63 -19.04 -8.48
CA ALA A 214 -9.98 -20.33 -8.70
C ALA A 214 -9.11 -20.72 -7.48
N GLU A 215 -9.74 -20.99 -6.34
CA GLU A 215 -9.03 -21.42 -5.12
C GLU A 215 -8.34 -22.78 -5.34
N GLY A 216 -7.07 -22.88 -4.93
CA GLY A 216 -6.29 -24.12 -5.03
C GLY A 216 -5.72 -24.45 -6.42
N ASP A 217 -5.99 -23.65 -7.45
CA ASP A 217 -5.40 -23.78 -8.80
C ASP A 217 -4.68 -22.47 -9.20
N PRO A 218 -3.37 -22.34 -8.85
CA PRO A 218 -2.57 -21.16 -9.17
C PRO A 218 -2.52 -20.84 -10.66
N GLU A 219 -2.46 -21.86 -11.52
CA GLU A 219 -2.38 -21.71 -12.97
C GLU A 219 -3.70 -21.18 -13.54
N GLN A 220 -4.85 -21.69 -13.09
CA GLN A 220 -6.16 -21.15 -13.49
C GLN A 220 -6.33 -19.72 -13.00
N ARG A 221 -5.95 -19.44 -11.75
CA ARG A 221 -5.98 -18.08 -11.19
C ARG A 221 -5.13 -17.11 -12.02
N SER A 222 -3.92 -17.55 -12.40
CA SER A 222 -3.03 -16.80 -13.30
C SER A 222 -3.68 -16.52 -14.66
N ARG A 223 -4.31 -17.53 -15.28
CA ARG A 223 -5.04 -17.38 -16.55
C ARG A 223 -6.17 -16.35 -16.46
N VAL A 224 -6.95 -16.37 -15.38
CA VAL A 224 -8.03 -15.40 -15.17
C VAL A 224 -7.47 -13.98 -15.08
N TYR A 225 -6.46 -13.76 -14.25
CA TYR A 225 -5.85 -12.43 -14.13
C TYR A 225 -5.21 -11.94 -15.42
N ARG A 226 -4.54 -12.82 -16.18
CA ARG A 226 -3.96 -12.46 -17.48
C ARG A 226 -5.04 -11.96 -18.44
N ARG A 227 -6.14 -12.70 -18.56
CA ARG A 227 -7.29 -12.30 -19.39
C ARG A 227 -7.89 -10.95 -18.95
N ILE A 228 -8.02 -10.70 -17.64
CA ILE A 228 -8.48 -9.40 -17.12
C ILE A 228 -7.50 -8.29 -17.49
N MET A 229 -6.20 -8.50 -17.31
CA MET A 229 -5.18 -7.49 -17.65
C MET A 229 -5.12 -7.19 -19.14
N GLU A 230 -5.24 -8.21 -20.00
CA GLU A 230 -5.33 -8.07 -21.46
C GLU A 230 -6.58 -7.24 -21.84
N ALA A 231 -7.75 -7.58 -21.29
CA ALA A 231 -8.98 -6.83 -21.54
C ALA A 231 -8.90 -5.37 -21.05
N LEU A 232 -8.28 -5.13 -19.88
CA LEU A 232 -8.02 -3.78 -19.39
C LEU A 232 -7.09 -3.01 -20.33
N GLN A 233 -6.06 -3.65 -20.86
CA GLN A 233 -5.14 -3.04 -21.82
C GLN A 233 -5.87 -2.66 -23.12
N ASP A 234 -6.74 -3.52 -23.63
CA ASP A 234 -7.52 -3.25 -24.84
C ASP A 234 -8.46 -2.04 -24.65
N ILE A 235 -9.06 -1.90 -23.46
CA ILE A 235 -9.97 -0.78 -23.14
C ILE A 235 -9.21 0.52 -22.85
N LEU A 236 -8.08 0.45 -22.15
CA LEU A 236 -7.30 1.60 -21.72
C LEU A 236 -6.31 2.10 -22.80
N GLY A 237 -5.99 1.26 -23.79
CA GLY A 237 -5.00 1.49 -24.83
C GLY A 237 -3.64 0.83 -24.51
N GLU A 238 -2.81 0.65 -25.55
CA GLU A 238 -1.59 -0.17 -25.50
C GLU A 238 -0.60 0.22 -24.39
N ASP A 239 -0.47 1.51 -24.05
CA ASP A 239 0.34 1.96 -22.93
C ASP A 239 -0.53 2.21 -21.70
N ALA A 240 -0.55 1.26 -20.75
CA ALA A 240 -1.24 1.38 -19.48
C ALA A 240 -0.80 2.61 -18.65
N ARG A 241 0.36 3.22 -18.97
CA ARG A 241 0.77 4.52 -18.38
C ARG A 241 -0.13 5.68 -18.81
N ASN A 242 -0.84 5.57 -19.93
CA ASN A 242 -1.82 6.59 -20.35
C ASN A 242 -3.03 6.67 -19.41
N ALA A 243 -3.31 5.57 -18.71
CA ALA A 243 -4.31 5.47 -17.67
C ALA A 243 -3.71 5.71 -16.27
N SER A 244 -2.43 6.06 -16.16
CA SER A 244 -1.81 6.44 -14.88
C SER A 244 -2.55 7.65 -14.29
N PRO A 245 -2.92 7.61 -13.01
CA PRO A 245 -3.48 8.78 -12.32
C PRO A 245 -2.44 9.90 -12.12
N VAL A 246 -1.15 9.60 -12.30
CA VAL A 246 -0.04 10.53 -12.09
C VAL A 246 0.53 10.94 -13.44
N THR A 247 0.18 12.15 -13.87
CA THR A 247 0.68 12.79 -15.10
C THR A 247 1.15 14.21 -14.79
N ASP A 248 1.81 14.85 -15.74
CA ASP A 248 2.24 16.24 -15.55
C ASP A 248 1.05 17.20 -15.36
N GLU A 249 -0.11 16.89 -15.97
CA GLU A 249 -1.35 17.66 -15.85
C GLU A 249 -2.09 17.40 -14.53
N SER A 250 -2.09 16.16 -14.02
CA SER A 250 -2.78 15.82 -12.76
C SER A 250 -1.98 16.29 -11.53
N LEU A 251 -0.65 16.36 -11.65
CA LEU A 251 0.25 16.81 -10.58
C LEU A 251 0.18 18.32 -10.37
N SER A 252 -0.51 18.75 -9.31
CA SER A 252 -0.53 20.15 -8.89
C SER A 252 0.09 20.35 -7.51
N PHE A 253 1.01 21.33 -7.43
CA PHE A 253 1.58 21.78 -6.17
C PHE A 253 1.09 23.20 -5.89
N ARG A 254 0.13 23.33 -4.97
CA ARG A 254 -0.36 24.64 -4.52
C ARG A 254 0.36 25.05 -3.24
N TRP A 255 0.71 26.33 -3.13
CA TRP A 255 1.31 26.88 -1.92
C TRP A 255 0.32 27.81 -1.20
N PRO A 256 0.10 27.66 0.12
CA PRO A 256 0.62 26.59 0.98
C PRO A 256 -0.06 25.23 0.72
N PRO A 257 0.65 24.09 0.87
CA PRO A 257 0.06 22.76 0.66
C PRO A 257 -1.04 22.42 1.65
N LYS A 258 -2.16 21.82 1.18
CA LYS A 258 -3.24 21.38 2.10
C LYS A 258 -2.79 20.27 3.06
N GLY A 259 -1.88 19.40 2.64
CA GLY A 259 -1.38 18.28 3.46
C GLY A 259 -0.40 18.69 4.57
N LEU A 260 0.03 19.96 4.62
CA LEU A 260 1.06 20.45 5.53
C LEU A 260 0.69 20.26 7.01
N ALA A 261 -0.58 20.44 7.36
CA ALA A 261 -1.06 20.26 8.73
C ALA A 261 -0.97 18.80 9.19
N ALA A 262 -1.34 17.85 8.33
CA ALA A 262 -1.23 16.42 8.62
C ALA A 262 0.24 15.99 8.75
N GLU A 263 1.11 16.43 7.82
CA GLU A 263 2.56 16.17 7.89
C GLU A 263 3.18 16.77 9.16
N ALA A 264 2.79 17.99 9.54
CA ALA A 264 3.25 18.62 10.78
C ALA A 264 2.80 17.87 12.04
N ARG A 265 1.55 17.39 12.07
CA ARG A 265 1.03 16.56 13.17
C ARG A 265 1.81 15.25 13.31
N ALA A 266 2.02 14.54 12.20
CA ALA A 266 2.74 13.27 12.19
C ALA A 266 4.21 13.45 12.58
N THR A 267 4.91 14.43 11.99
CA THR A 267 6.38 14.53 12.07
C THR A 267 6.90 15.50 13.13
N ARG A 268 6.05 16.07 14.00
CA ARG A 268 6.51 17.01 15.04
C ARG A 268 7.43 16.36 16.07
N GLY A 269 7.27 15.05 16.33
CA GLY A 269 7.96 14.38 17.43
C GLY A 269 7.81 15.16 18.75
N HIS A 270 8.93 15.41 19.43
CA HIS A 270 8.96 16.22 20.65
C HIS A 270 8.89 17.75 20.41
N GLN A 271 8.91 18.20 19.16
CA GLN A 271 8.85 19.63 18.85
C GLN A 271 7.43 20.18 18.99
N SER A 272 7.30 21.49 19.22
CA SER A 272 6.01 22.14 19.17
C SER A 272 5.44 22.11 17.76
N TYR A 273 4.12 21.88 17.65
CA TYR A 273 3.41 21.84 16.37
C TYR A 273 3.69 23.08 15.52
N ARG A 274 3.66 24.28 16.14
CA ARG A 274 3.92 25.55 15.44
C ARG A 274 5.32 25.58 14.82
N ARG A 275 6.35 25.20 15.58
CA ARG A 275 7.74 25.19 15.07
C ARG A 275 7.89 24.23 13.89
N ARG A 276 7.33 23.01 14.00
CA ARG A 276 7.38 22.03 12.91
C ARG A 276 6.60 22.53 11.69
N TYR A 277 5.40 23.07 11.89
CA TYR A 277 4.56 23.62 10.82
C TYR A 277 5.26 24.75 10.06
N PHE A 278 5.87 25.72 10.76
CA PHE A 278 6.61 26.81 10.10
C PHE A 278 7.86 26.31 9.36
N LYS A 279 8.57 25.33 9.92
CA LYS A 279 9.70 24.69 9.23
C LYS A 279 9.23 24.04 7.92
N LEU A 280 8.17 23.25 7.97
CA LEU A 280 7.58 22.61 6.79
C LEU A 280 7.04 23.64 5.78
N LEU A 281 6.46 24.74 6.25
CA LEU A 281 5.99 25.83 5.41
C LEU A 281 7.15 26.45 4.62
N LEU A 282 8.30 26.69 5.28
CA LEU A 282 9.51 27.19 4.63
C LEU A 282 10.08 26.19 3.62
N GLU A 283 10.20 24.91 4.00
CA GLU A 283 10.65 23.84 3.09
C GLU A 283 9.74 23.75 1.85
N SER A 284 8.42 23.81 2.04
CA SER A 284 7.45 23.79 0.95
C SER A 284 7.48 25.05 0.06
N ALA A 285 7.85 26.21 0.62
CA ALA A 285 8.04 27.44 -0.14
C ALA A 285 9.27 27.36 -1.04
N ILE A 286 10.36 26.76 -0.55
CA ILE A 286 11.55 26.45 -1.35
C ILE A 286 11.19 25.47 -2.46
N GLN A 287 10.49 24.38 -2.13
CA GLN A 287 10.03 23.40 -3.11
C GLN A 287 9.15 24.04 -4.20
N TRP A 288 8.22 24.91 -3.81
CA TRP A 288 7.37 25.66 -4.74
C TRP A 288 8.18 26.58 -5.65
N ALA A 289 9.13 27.34 -5.10
CA ALA A 289 9.99 28.23 -5.87
C ALA A 289 10.88 27.44 -6.86
N CYS A 290 11.44 26.30 -6.44
CA CYS A 290 12.20 25.40 -7.30
C CYS A 290 11.36 24.85 -8.46
N ASN A 291 10.10 24.47 -8.20
CA ASN A 291 9.19 23.98 -9.24
C ASN A 291 8.76 25.08 -10.22
N LEU A 292 8.60 26.32 -9.75
CA LEU A 292 8.15 27.42 -10.59
C LEU A 292 9.28 28.03 -11.44
N LEU A 293 10.50 28.08 -10.88
CA LEU A 293 11.66 28.75 -11.48
C LEU A 293 12.70 27.79 -12.07
N ASP A 294 12.41 26.49 -12.08
CA ASP A 294 13.31 25.40 -12.49
C ASP A 294 14.69 25.46 -11.79
N LEU A 295 14.68 25.77 -10.50
CA LEU A 295 15.88 25.91 -9.68
C LEU A 295 16.20 24.62 -8.93
N LYS A 296 17.49 24.38 -8.66
CA LYS A 296 17.98 23.29 -7.80
C LYS A 296 18.08 23.77 -6.34
N ALA A 297 17.65 22.95 -5.39
CA ALA A 297 17.87 23.17 -3.95
C ALA A 297 18.36 21.87 -3.29
N GLY A 298 19.64 21.81 -2.93
CA GLY A 298 20.26 20.56 -2.45
C GLY A 298 20.13 19.46 -3.50
N ASP A 299 19.61 18.30 -3.12
CA ASP A 299 19.35 17.18 -4.05
C ASP A 299 18.03 17.32 -4.81
N TYR A 300 17.19 18.30 -4.46
CA TYR A 300 15.90 18.52 -5.12
C TYR A 300 16.07 19.24 -6.46
N ARG A 301 15.51 18.64 -7.51
CA ARG A 301 15.37 19.21 -8.86
C ARG A 301 13.92 19.07 -9.31
N GLY A 302 13.20 20.18 -9.48
CA GLY A 302 11.75 20.18 -9.73
C GLY A 302 11.32 19.31 -10.91
N HIS A 303 11.92 19.52 -12.10
CA HIS A 303 11.55 18.75 -13.29
C HIS A 303 11.90 17.26 -13.19
N ALA A 304 13.11 16.92 -12.73
CA ALA A 304 13.53 15.53 -12.55
C ALA A 304 12.63 14.80 -11.54
N TYR A 305 12.35 15.44 -10.40
CA TYR A 305 11.44 14.92 -9.38
C TYR A 305 10.02 14.66 -9.91
N ARG A 306 9.51 15.49 -10.83
CA ARG A 306 8.20 15.25 -11.47
C ARG A 306 8.21 14.05 -12.41
N GLN A 307 9.31 13.79 -13.10
CA GLN A 307 9.45 12.57 -13.91
C GLN A 307 9.53 11.34 -13.00
N GLU A 308 10.39 11.40 -11.98
CA GLU A 308 10.55 10.33 -10.98
C GLU A 308 9.24 10.02 -10.24
N LEU A 309 8.43 11.04 -9.92
CA LEU A 309 7.09 10.89 -9.36
C LEU A 309 6.20 9.97 -10.21
N LYS A 310 6.21 10.15 -11.54
CA LYS A 310 5.39 9.34 -12.45
C LYS A 310 5.86 7.89 -12.51
N GLU A 311 7.17 7.67 -12.44
CA GLU A 311 7.79 6.35 -12.49
C GLU A 311 7.63 5.61 -11.15
N ASN A 312 7.72 6.33 -10.04
CA ASN A 312 7.72 5.76 -8.69
C ASN A 312 6.34 5.76 -8.01
N SER A 313 5.27 5.82 -8.82
CA SER A 313 3.90 5.82 -8.34
C SER A 313 3.30 4.42 -8.33
N ASP A 314 2.82 4.04 -7.16
CA ASP A 314 2.16 2.77 -6.89
C ASP A 314 0.64 2.92 -7.00
N PHE A 315 0.15 2.81 -8.23
CA PHE A 315 -1.27 2.77 -8.60
C PHE A 315 -1.73 1.36 -9.01
N ARG A 316 -0.85 0.36 -8.92
CA ARG A 316 -1.12 -1.04 -9.29
C ARG A 316 -0.45 -1.98 -8.29
N ARG A 317 -1.27 -2.69 -7.52
CA ARG A 317 -0.82 -3.62 -6.47
C ARG A 317 -1.43 -4.99 -6.67
N PHE A 318 -0.77 -5.99 -6.09
CA PHE A 318 -1.27 -7.35 -6.01
C PHE A 318 -1.01 -7.94 -4.62
N ASP A 319 -2.08 -8.32 -3.93
CA ASP A 319 -2.09 -8.94 -2.60
C ASP A 319 -3.14 -10.07 -2.54
N ASP A 320 -2.95 -11.12 -3.35
CA ASP A 320 -3.98 -12.12 -3.71
C ASP A 320 -5.23 -11.54 -4.41
N MET A 321 -5.16 -10.26 -4.75
CA MET A 321 -6.18 -9.49 -5.44
C MET A 321 -5.51 -8.39 -6.27
N LEU A 322 -6.00 -8.14 -7.48
CA LEU A 322 -5.59 -6.95 -8.23
C LEU A 322 -6.24 -5.71 -7.61
N ARG A 323 -5.42 -4.72 -7.29
CA ARG A 323 -5.86 -3.40 -6.81
C ARG A 323 -5.29 -2.33 -7.72
N LEU A 324 -6.17 -1.62 -8.41
CA LEU A 324 -5.78 -0.69 -9.47
C LEU A 324 -6.46 0.67 -9.27
N VAL A 325 -5.76 1.74 -9.60
CA VAL A 325 -6.31 3.10 -9.71
C VAL A 325 -5.95 3.65 -11.08
N PHE A 326 -6.96 3.98 -11.89
CA PHE A 326 -6.77 4.47 -13.25
C PHE A 326 -7.51 5.77 -13.52
N ASP A 327 -6.95 6.61 -14.39
CA ASP A 327 -7.62 7.78 -14.95
C ASP A 327 -8.32 7.39 -16.26
N CYS A 328 -9.64 7.23 -16.19
CA CYS A 328 -10.49 6.68 -17.24
C CYS A 328 -11.49 7.71 -17.76
N SER A 329 -11.87 7.55 -19.03
CA SER A 329 -13.08 8.19 -19.56
C SER A 329 -14.34 7.48 -19.07
N PRO A 330 -15.50 8.16 -19.01
CA PRO A 330 -16.77 7.52 -18.67
C PRO A 330 -17.11 6.32 -19.56
N ALA A 331 -16.74 6.36 -20.85
CA ALA A 331 -16.94 5.24 -21.77
C ALA A 331 -16.08 4.03 -21.40
N GLN A 332 -14.81 4.25 -21.03
CA GLN A 332 -13.92 3.18 -20.57
C GLN A 332 -14.41 2.57 -19.26
N VAL A 333 -14.91 3.38 -18.32
CA VAL A 333 -15.49 2.86 -17.07
C VAL A 333 -16.65 1.89 -17.36
N ILE A 334 -17.56 2.25 -18.28
CA ILE A 334 -18.67 1.38 -18.69
C ILE A 334 -18.16 0.07 -19.30
N GLN A 335 -17.15 0.15 -20.19
CA GLN A 335 -16.57 -1.04 -20.83
C GLN A 335 -15.88 -1.96 -19.82
N ILE A 336 -15.09 -1.39 -18.89
CA ILE A 336 -14.42 -2.14 -17.82
C ILE A 336 -15.46 -2.83 -16.95
N ARG A 337 -16.49 -2.10 -16.52
CA ARG A 337 -17.54 -2.65 -15.68
C ARG A 337 -18.30 -3.78 -16.38
N SER A 338 -18.66 -3.60 -17.65
CA SER A 338 -19.35 -4.64 -18.42
C SER A 338 -18.50 -5.91 -18.59
N MET A 339 -17.19 -5.76 -18.82
CA MET A 339 -16.26 -6.88 -18.89
C MET A 339 -16.17 -7.63 -17.56
N LEU A 340 -16.07 -6.92 -16.43
CA LEU A 340 -16.02 -7.53 -15.10
C LEU A 340 -17.34 -8.22 -14.72
N GLU A 341 -18.48 -7.63 -15.08
CA GLU A 341 -19.81 -8.23 -14.86
C GLU A 341 -19.97 -9.55 -15.61
N LYS A 342 -19.45 -9.63 -16.84
CA LYS A 342 -19.41 -10.88 -17.62
C LYS A 342 -18.59 -11.96 -16.91
N GLU A 343 -17.37 -11.62 -16.50
CA GLU A 343 -16.45 -12.54 -15.81
C GLU A 343 -17.01 -13.02 -14.46
N ARG A 344 -17.71 -12.13 -13.74
CA ARG A 344 -18.44 -12.48 -12.52
C ARG A 344 -19.61 -13.42 -12.81
N ALA A 345 -20.38 -13.17 -13.87
CA ALA A 345 -21.52 -14.02 -14.23
C ALA A 345 -21.08 -15.45 -14.60
N GLU A 346 -19.86 -15.60 -15.13
CA GLU A 346 -19.19 -16.87 -15.38
C GLU A 346 -18.55 -17.50 -14.12
N GLY A 347 -18.69 -16.86 -12.95
CA GLY A 347 -18.15 -17.32 -11.67
C GLY A 347 -16.62 -17.23 -11.56
N GLN A 348 -15.95 -16.53 -12.49
CA GLN A 348 -14.49 -16.50 -12.56
C GLN A 348 -13.86 -15.52 -11.58
N ILE A 349 -14.58 -14.44 -11.26
CA ILE A 349 -14.10 -13.37 -10.37
C ILE A 349 -15.18 -12.87 -9.42
N CYS A 350 -14.73 -12.31 -8.30
CA CYS A 350 -15.44 -11.26 -7.57
C CYS A 350 -14.70 -9.94 -7.76
N PHE A 351 -15.43 -8.84 -7.89
CA PHE A 351 -14.83 -7.53 -8.08
C PHE A 351 -15.57 -6.43 -7.33
N GLY A 352 -14.92 -5.29 -7.20
CA GLY A 352 -15.53 -4.07 -6.68
C GLY A 352 -14.94 -2.85 -7.38
N THR A 353 -15.78 -1.86 -7.65
CA THR A 353 -15.36 -0.62 -8.30
C THR A 353 -15.79 0.61 -7.52
N HIS A 354 -15.03 1.69 -7.64
CA HIS A 354 -15.43 2.99 -7.16
C HIS A 354 -14.91 4.10 -8.08
N GLU A 355 -15.74 5.09 -8.33
CA GLU A 355 -15.40 6.25 -9.14
C GLU A 355 -15.28 7.49 -8.26
N SER A 356 -14.26 8.30 -8.51
CA SER A 356 -14.07 9.63 -7.92
C SER A 356 -13.54 10.62 -8.97
N ASP A 357 -13.57 11.91 -8.66
CA ASP A 357 -13.02 12.94 -9.55
C ASP A 357 -11.52 13.18 -9.32
N GLU A 358 -11.00 12.68 -8.19
CA GLU A 358 -9.62 12.85 -7.76
C GLU A 358 -9.04 11.55 -7.20
N ALA A 359 -7.71 11.43 -7.21
CA ALA A 359 -6.94 10.41 -6.51
C ALA A 359 -6.01 11.06 -5.49
N LEU A 360 -5.67 10.33 -4.44
CA LEU A 360 -4.86 10.81 -3.33
C LEU A 360 -3.49 10.16 -3.37
N MET A 361 -2.46 10.98 -3.17
CA MET A 361 -1.08 10.56 -3.13
C MET A 361 -0.56 10.65 -1.70
N THR A 362 0.14 9.61 -1.24
CA THR A 362 0.90 9.62 0.02
C THR A 362 2.35 9.23 -0.27
N CYS A 363 3.31 10.07 0.13
CA CYS A 363 4.70 9.92 -0.29
C CYS A 363 5.58 9.38 0.85
N LEU A 364 6.46 8.46 0.48
CA LEU A 364 7.55 7.97 1.31
C LEU A 364 8.87 8.29 0.60
N VAL A 365 9.70 9.11 1.22
CA VAL A 365 10.94 9.64 0.63
C VAL A 365 12.12 9.16 1.46
N PHE A 366 12.85 8.16 0.97
CA PHE A 366 14.04 7.65 1.64
C PHE A 366 15.26 8.49 1.29
N SER A 367 15.49 8.70 -0.01
CA SER A 367 16.62 9.46 -0.53
C SER A 367 16.25 10.14 -1.84
N LEU A 368 16.17 11.48 -1.82
CA LEU A 368 16.01 12.25 -3.06
C LEU A 368 17.26 12.18 -3.95
N ALA A 369 18.45 12.02 -3.36
CA ALA A 369 19.71 11.94 -4.11
C ALA A 369 19.84 10.64 -4.91
N ALA A 370 19.28 9.54 -4.38
CA ALA A 370 19.26 8.23 -5.03
C ALA A 370 17.95 7.97 -5.79
N SER A 371 17.05 8.96 -5.86
CA SER A 371 15.69 8.80 -6.40
C SER A 371 14.90 7.67 -5.72
N GLU A 372 15.19 7.37 -4.46
CA GLU A 372 14.51 6.37 -3.62
C GLU A 372 13.34 7.03 -2.90
N HIS A 373 12.19 7.03 -3.56
CA HIS A 373 10.96 7.61 -3.06
C HIS A 373 9.79 6.94 -3.76
N VAL A 374 8.78 6.55 -2.99
CA VAL A 374 7.61 5.83 -3.46
C VAL A 374 6.36 6.65 -3.17
N HIS A 375 5.42 6.63 -4.12
CA HIS A 375 4.18 7.39 -4.03
C HIS A 375 2.99 6.45 -4.09
N PHE A 376 2.35 6.22 -2.96
CA PHE A 376 1.15 5.41 -2.91
C PHE A 376 -0.04 6.19 -3.45
N ILE A 377 -0.73 5.61 -4.42
CA ILE A 377 -1.95 6.17 -4.98
C ILE A 377 -3.17 5.44 -4.44
N ASP A 378 -4.19 6.19 -4.07
CA ASP A 378 -5.51 5.70 -3.67
C ASP A 378 -6.61 6.55 -4.31
N GLY A 379 -7.83 6.05 -4.41
CA GLY A 379 -8.97 6.86 -4.86
C GLY A 379 -9.42 7.84 -3.77
N ALA A 380 -9.94 9.01 -4.18
CA ALA A 380 -10.64 9.90 -3.25
C ALA A 380 -12.02 9.33 -2.87
N ASP A 381 -12.74 10.06 -2.00
CA ASP A 381 -14.14 9.75 -1.58
C ASP A 381 -14.37 8.34 -1.02
N GLY A 382 -13.28 7.72 -0.56
CA GLY A 382 -13.25 6.40 0.06
C GLY A 382 -12.50 5.35 -0.76
N GLY A 383 -12.17 5.60 -2.03
CA GLY A 383 -11.22 4.80 -2.82
C GLY A 383 -11.43 3.29 -2.69
N PHE A 384 -10.37 2.57 -2.30
CA PHE A 384 -10.42 1.12 -2.11
C PHE A 384 -11.46 0.65 -1.09
N TRP A 385 -11.75 1.44 -0.04
CA TRP A 385 -12.78 1.08 0.93
C TRP A 385 -14.17 1.04 0.30
N ARG A 386 -14.52 2.01 -0.54
CA ARG A 386 -15.81 2.03 -1.26
C ARG A 386 -15.92 0.85 -2.23
N ALA A 387 -14.86 0.59 -3.00
CA ALA A 387 -14.80 -0.55 -3.91
C ALA A 387 -14.95 -1.88 -3.14
N ALA A 388 -14.37 -1.97 -1.95
CA ALA A 388 -14.44 -3.16 -1.10
C ALA A 388 -15.86 -3.51 -0.63
N ILE A 389 -16.81 -2.56 -0.60
CA ILE A 389 -18.20 -2.83 -0.23
C ILE A 389 -18.86 -3.74 -1.28
N GLU A 390 -18.76 -3.37 -2.56
CA GLU A 390 -19.28 -4.17 -3.67
C GLU A 390 -18.60 -5.54 -3.71
N PHE A 391 -17.27 -5.54 -3.61
CA PHE A 391 -16.47 -6.76 -3.60
C PHE A 391 -16.87 -7.74 -2.49
N LYS A 392 -16.97 -7.28 -1.24
CA LYS A 392 -17.33 -8.12 -0.09
C LYS A 392 -18.76 -8.66 -0.18
N ARG A 393 -19.70 -7.88 -0.73
CA ARG A 393 -21.06 -8.36 -1.00
C ARG A 393 -21.02 -9.53 -1.99
N GLN A 394 -20.26 -9.41 -3.09
CA GLN A 394 -20.13 -10.49 -4.07
C GLN A 394 -19.49 -11.75 -3.45
N LEU A 395 -18.44 -11.60 -2.64
CA LEU A 395 -17.84 -12.75 -1.93
C LEU A 395 -18.83 -13.47 -1.00
N ALA A 396 -19.66 -12.71 -0.27
CA ALA A 396 -20.67 -13.27 0.61
C ALA A 396 -21.74 -14.06 -0.16
N GLU A 397 -22.15 -13.59 -1.34
CA GLU A 397 -23.07 -14.30 -2.23
C GLU A 397 -22.48 -15.63 -2.71
N VAL A 398 -21.22 -15.63 -3.17
CA VAL A 398 -20.55 -16.87 -3.60
C VAL A 398 -20.40 -17.87 -2.44
N SER A 399 -20.09 -17.37 -1.24
CA SER A 399 -19.95 -18.21 -0.04
C SER A 399 -21.29 -18.83 0.38
N ALA A 400 -22.39 -18.10 0.26
CA ALA A 400 -23.74 -18.60 0.54
C ALA A 400 -24.18 -19.67 -0.47
N ASP A 401 -23.96 -19.42 -1.77
CA ASP A 401 -24.27 -20.37 -2.84
C ASP A 401 -23.49 -21.70 -2.69
N ALA A 402 -22.28 -21.65 -2.14
CA ALA A 402 -21.47 -22.83 -1.87
C ALA A 402 -21.94 -23.63 -0.65
N GLN A 403 -22.64 -23.01 0.31
CA GLN A 403 -23.20 -23.68 1.49
C GLN A 403 -24.56 -24.34 1.21
N GLU A 404 -25.28 -23.87 0.19
CA GLU A 404 -26.58 -24.44 -0.21
C GLU A 404 -26.46 -25.63 -1.18
N ARG A 405 -25.28 -25.86 -1.75
CA ARG A 405 -24.95 -27.01 -2.62
C ARG A 405 -24.32 -28.14 -1.83
#